data_AF-A0A6C2TYD8-F1
#
_entry.id   AF-A0A6C2TYD8-F1
#
_cell.length_a   1.000
_cell.length_b   1.000
_cell.length_c   1.000
_cell.angle_alpha   90.00
_cell.angle_beta   90.00
_cell.angle_gamma   90.00
#
_symmetry.space_group_name_H-M   'P 1'
#
loop_
_entity.id
_entity.type
_entity.pdbx_description
1 polymer ?
#
loop_
_entity_poly.entity_id
_entity_poly.type
_entity_poly.pdbx_seq_one_letter_code
_entity_poly.pdbx_strand_id
1 'polypeptide(L)'
;MKSHVGMEQKVCPVCGQAFDTGAILLDKRLRNSLERKTVTGWDLCPEHAKLWEKGYIALVECDPEKSKFTGGTIKPEDAYRTGRIAHIRKAAAKRIFNVEMTSPVAFVEPGVVDMLEKMQEGETSGD
;
A
#
# COMPACT_ATOMS: atom_id res chain seq x y z
N MET A 1 19.21 -14.65 16.01
CA MET A 1 19.09 -14.99 17.44
C MET A 1 17.84 -14.30 17.95
N LYS A 2 16.89 -15.05 18.51
CA LYS A 2 15.63 -14.50 19.03
C LYS A 2 15.83 -13.86 20.40
N SER A 3 14.94 -12.92 20.74
CA SER A 3 14.96 -12.14 21.97
C SER A 3 13.53 -11.99 22.52
N HIS A 4 13.39 -11.68 23.80
CA HIS A 4 12.10 -11.28 24.39
C HIS A 4 11.74 -9.83 24.08
N VAL A 5 12.67 -9.08 23.48
CA VAL A 5 12.49 -7.70 22.99
C VAL A 5 12.84 -7.63 21.50
N GLY A 6 12.05 -6.91 20.71
CA GLY A 6 12.32 -6.65 19.28
C GLY A 6 11.84 -5.27 18.84
N MET A 7 12.39 -4.75 17.74
CA MET A 7 11.86 -3.55 17.08
C MET A 7 10.64 -3.95 16.23
N GLU A 8 9.53 -3.23 16.38
CA GLU A 8 8.38 -3.42 15.50
C GLU A 8 8.68 -2.90 14.10
N GLN A 9 8.33 -3.73 13.12
CA GLN A 9 8.20 -3.32 11.74
C GLN A 9 6.77 -3.53 11.24
N LYS A 10 6.39 -2.74 10.24
CA LYS A 10 5.21 -3.00 9.41
C LYS A 10 5.60 -2.98 7.95
N VAL A 11 4.78 -3.56 7.09
CA VAL A 11 4.98 -3.57 5.64
C VAL A 11 4.08 -2.55 4.98
N CYS A 12 4.63 -1.76 4.07
CA CYS A 12 3.84 -0.82 3.30
C CYS A 12 3.02 -1.53 2.22
N PRO A 13 1.68 -1.38 2.19
CA PRO A 13 0.85 -2.01 1.15
C PRO A 13 1.10 -1.43 -0.25
N VAL A 14 1.72 -0.24 -0.35
CA VAL A 14 2.05 0.42 -1.62
C VAL A 14 3.34 -0.14 -2.21
N CYS A 15 4.48 0.04 -1.53
CA CYS A 15 5.79 -0.37 -2.05
C CYS A 15 6.25 -1.77 -1.60
N GLY A 16 5.52 -2.44 -0.71
CA GLY A 16 5.88 -3.77 -0.19
C GLY A 16 7.09 -3.79 0.76
N GLN A 17 7.65 -2.63 1.11
CA GLN A 17 8.84 -2.55 1.97
C GLN A 17 8.47 -2.56 3.45
N ALA A 18 9.24 -3.32 4.24
CA ALA A 18 9.18 -3.26 5.69
C ALA A 18 9.86 -1.99 6.21
N PHE A 19 9.26 -1.33 7.19
CA PHE A 19 9.82 -0.13 7.83
C PHE A 19 9.68 -0.22 9.34
N ASP A 20 10.63 0.38 10.06
CA ASP A 20 10.60 0.47 11.52
C ASP A 20 9.51 1.47 11.94
N THR A 21 8.63 1.07 12.86
CA THR A 21 7.60 1.97 13.40
C THR A 21 8.12 2.84 14.54
N GLY A 22 9.29 2.49 15.09
CA GLY A 22 9.86 3.08 16.30
C GLY A 22 9.32 2.46 17.59
N ALA A 23 8.33 1.57 17.52
CA ALA A 23 7.83 0.86 18.69
C ALA A 23 8.73 -0.33 19.06
N ILE A 24 8.85 -0.58 20.35
CA ILE A 24 9.54 -1.75 20.90
C ILE A 24 8.50 -2.78 21.34
N LEU A 25 8.66 -4.00 20.86
CA LEU A 25 7.86 -5.15 21.25
C LEU A 25 8.52 -5.85 22.45
N LEU A 26 7.70 -6.27 23.40
CA LEU A 26 8.11 -7.08 24.56
C LEU A 26 7.20 -8.30 24.66
N ASP A 27 7.78 -9.49 24.64
CA ASP A 27 7.05 -10.71 24.99
C ASP A 27 6.69 -10.66 26.48
N LYS A 28 5.39 -10.60 26.78
CA LYS A 28 4.89 -10.44 28.16
C LYS A 28 5.27 -11.59 29.10
N ARG A 29 5.67 -12.74 28.55
CA ARG A 29 6.16 -13.92 29.31
C ARG A 29 7.69 -14.00 29.31
N LEU A 30 8.37 -12.96 28.81
CA LEU A 30 9.83 -12.83 28.71
C LEU A 30 10.49 -14.00 27.96
N ARG A 31 9.77 -14.60 27.01
CA ARG A 31 10.30 -15.68 26.16
C ARG A 31 11.09 -15.09 25.01
N ASN A 32 12.17 -15.75 24.60
CA ASN A 32 12.94 -15.38 23.41
C ASN A 32 12.19 -15.75 22.12
N SER A 33 11.07 -15.07 21.84
CA SER A 33 10.12 -15.37 20.76
C SER A 33 10.22 -14.43 19.57
N LEU A 34 10.76 -13.22 19.77
CA LEU A 34 10.78 -12.14 18.78
C LEU A 34 12.10 -12.10 18.00
N GLU A 35 12.02 -11.75 16.72
CA GLU A 35 13.18 -11.37 15.94
C GLU A 35 13.61 -9.94 16.27
N ARG A 36 14.89 -9.60 16.01
CA ARG A 36 15.40 -8.23 16.25
C ARG A 36 14.54 -7.16 15.55
N LYS A 37 14.05 -7.47 14.35
CA LYS A 37 13.05 -6.71 13.60
C LYS A 37 11.87 -7.65 13.35
N THR A 38 10.71 -7.35 13.94
CA THR A 38 9.53 -8.23 13.89
C THR A 38 8.41 -7.52 13.15
N VAL A 39 7.96 -8.10 12.04
CA VAL A 39 6.82 -7.58 11.28
C VAL A 39 5.52 -7.95 12.00
N THR A 40 4.72 -6.96 12.37
CA THR A 40 3.45 -7.15 13.11
C THR A 40 2.20 -6.89 12.26
N GLY A 41 2.36 -6.31 11.08
CA GLY A 41 1.24 -6.06 10.17
C GLY A 41 1.56 -5.07 9.06
N TRP A 42 0.50 -4.40 8.59
CA TRP A 42 0.53 -3.47 7.46
C TRP A 42 0.23 -2.05 7.91
N ASP A 43 0.92 -1.07 7.33
CA ASP A 43 0.69 0.36 7.54
C ASP A 43 1.43 1.16 6.47
N LEU A 44 1.15 2.45 6.30
CA LEU A 44 1.87 3.26 5.31
C LEU A 44 3.27 3.61 5.83
N CYS A 45 4.29 3.42 4.98
CA CYS A 45 5.61 3.95 5.30
C CYS A 45 5.57 5.50 5.29
N PRO A 46 6.56 6.18 5.89
CA PRO A 46 6.54 7.64 6.05
C PRO A 46 6.36 8.43 4.75
N GLU A 47 6.82 7.89 3.62
CA GLU A 47 6.64 8.50 2.30
C GLU A 47 5.16 8.49 1.88
N HIS A 48 4.54 7.31 1.87
CA HIS A 48 3.16 7.12 1.45
C HIS A 48 2.16 7.72 2.45
N ALA A 49 2.50 7.75 3.74
CA ALA A 49 1.70 8.44 4.76
C ALA A 49 1.57 9.95 4.45
N LYS A 50 2.68 10.62 4.08
CA LYS A 50 2.67 12.04 3.70
C LYS A 50 1.81 12.32 2.47
N LEU A 51 1.77 11.39 1.51
CA LEU A 51 0.91 11.52 0.32
C LEU A 51 -0.56 11.40 0.70
N TRP A 52 -0.90 10.45 1.57
CA TRP A 52 -2.25 10.28 2.11
C TRP A 52 -2.72 11.52 2.87
N GLU A 53 -1.88 12.09 3.73
CA GLU A 53 -2.15 13.34 4.46
C GLU A 53 -2.42 14.51 3.50
N LYS A 54 -1.72 14.56 2.37
CA LYS A 54 -1.95 15.55 1.29
C LYS A 54 -3.21 15.27 0.44
N GLY A 55 -3.96 14.21 0.76
CA GLY A 55 -5.21 13.86 0.08
C GLY A 55 -5.04 13.05 -1.20
N TYR A 56 -3.91 12.34 -1.35
CA TYR A 56 -3.69 11.40 -2.46
C TYR A 56 -4.04 9.97 -2.03
N ILE A 57 -4.54 9.17 -2.96
CA ILE A 57 -4.74 7.73 -2.82
C ILE A 57 -3.70 7.05 -3.71
N ALA A 58 -3.09 5.97 -3.21
CA ALA A 58 -2.23 5.12 -3.99
C ALA A 58 -3.06 4.06 -4.72
N LEU A 59 -2.95 4.03 -6.05
CA LEU A 59 -3.44 2.94 -6.89
C LEU A 59 -2.26 2.02 -7.18
N VAL A 60 -2.37 0.77 -6.76
CA VAL A 60 -1.31 -0.23 -6.88
C VAL A 60 -1.78 -1.30 -7.86
N GLU A 61 -1.14 -1.34 -9.02
CA GLU A 61 -1.49 -2.31 -10.05
C GLU A 61 -1.06 -3.72 -9.62
N CYS A 62 -2.01 -4.66 -9.73
CA CYS A 62 -1.80 -6.06 -9.37
C CYS A 62 -2.12 -6.98 -10.53
N ASP A 63 -1.33 -8.05 -10.67
CA ASP A 63 -1.56 -9.12 -11.64
C ASP A 63 -2.67 -10.04 -11.10
N PRO A 64 -3.86 -10.09 -11.73
CA PRO A 64 -4.99 -10.86 -11.22
C PRO A 64 -4.75 -12.38 -11.28
N GLU A 65 -3.94 -12.86 -12.23
CA GLU A 65 -3.67 -14.29 -12.41
C GLU A 65 -2.70 -14.82 -11.34
N LYS A 66 -1.83 -13.94 -10.81
CA LYS A 66 -0.88 -14.27 -9.75
C LYS A 66 -1.38 -13.91 -8.35
N SER A 67 -2.41 -13.09 -8.27
CA SER A 67 -3.01 -12.63 -7.02
C SER A 67 -4.02 -13.62 -6.47
N LYS A 68 -4.27 -13.60 -5.16
CA LYS A 68 -5.34 -14.40 -4.53
C LYS A 68 -6.50 -13.51 -4.09
N PHE A 69 -7.70 -13.89 -4.49
CA PHE A 69 -8.92 -13.17 -4.16
C PHE A 69 -9.76 -13.96 -3.16
N THR A 70 -10.29 -13.26 -2.16
CA THR A 70 -11.27 -13.78 -1.22
C THR A 70 -12.52 -12.92 -1.31
N GLY A 71 -13.63 -13.49 -1.78
CA GLY A 71 -14.91 -12.76 -1.91
C GLY A 71 -14.83 -11.52 -2.81
N GLY A 72 -14.06 -11.59 -3.91
CA GLY A 72 -13.87 -10.46 -4.83
C GLY A 72 -12.94 -9.36 -4.31
N THR A 73 -12.33 -9.55 -3.14
CA THR A 73 -11.35 -8.61 -2.55
C THR A 73 -9.98 -9.24 -2.43
N ILE A 74 -8.96 -8.39 -2.44
CA ILE A 74 -7.55 -8.80 -2.33
C ILE A 74 -6.95 -8.24 -1.05
N LYS A 75 -6.27 -9.07 -0.28
CA LYS A 75 -5.52 -8.64 0.90
C LYS A 75 -4.11 -8.19 0.50
N PRO A 76 -3.47 -7.27 1.25
CA PRO A 76 -2.13 -6.81 0.92
C PRO A 76 -1.07 -7.92 0.81
N GLU A 77 -1.19 -8.99 1.60
CA GLU A 77 -0.34 -10.19 1.56
C GLU A 77 -0.56 -11.08 0.33
N ASP A 78 -1.75 -11.01 -0.27
CA ASP A 78 -2.19 -11.81 -1.41
C ASP A 78 -2.03 -11.06 -2.76
N ALA A 79 -1.57 -9.80 -2.70
CA ALA A 79 -1.40 -8.91 -3.83
C ALA A 79 -0.07 -9.13 -4.56
N TYR A 80 -0.14 -9.69 -5.78
CA TYR A 80 0.99 -9.71 -6.69
C TYR A 80 1.10 -8.36 -7.42
N ARG A 81 1.90 -7.46 -6.86
CA ARG A 81 2.12 -6.10 -7.38
C ARG A 81 2.98 -6.16 -8.64
N THR A 82 2.59 -5.46 -9.70
CA THR A 82 3.38 -5.37 -10.94
C THR A 82 4.57 -4.43 -10.81
N GLY A 83 4.55 -3.56 -9.80
CA GLY A 83 5.52 -2.47 -9.59
C GLY A 83 5.01 -1.12 -10.10
N ARG A 84 3.88 -1.09 -10.82
CA ARG A 84 3.27 0.16 -11.27
C ARG A 84 2.35 0.73 -10.19
N ILE A 85 2.57 2.01 -9.89
CA ILE A 85 1.86 2.74 -8.83
C ILE A 85 1.50 4.12 -9.36
N ALA A 86 0.26 4.55 -9.14
CA ALA A 86 -0.17 5.93 -9.39
C ALA A 86 -0.67 6.57 -8.10
N HIS A 87 -0.37 7.86 -7.91
CA HIS A 87 -0.93 8.65 -6.82
C HIS A 87 -1.91 9.68 -7.36
N ILE A 88 -3.19 9.52 -7.02
CA ILE A 88 -4.27 10.38 -7.53
C ILE A 88 -4.95 11.12 -6.37
N ARG A 89 -5.35 12.38 -6.58
CA ARG A 89 -6.13 13.12 -5.60
C ARG A 89 -7.48 12.42 -5.35
N LYS A 90 -7.92 12.36 -4.09
CA LYS A 90 -9.23 11.82 -3.68
C LYS A 90 -10.39 12.32 -4.53
N ALA A 91 -10.44 13.62 -4.80
CA ALA A 91 -11.50 14.23 -5.61
C ALA A 91 -11.48 13.76 -7.08
N ALA A 92 -10.30 13.56 -7.66
CA ALA A 92 -10.15 13.05 -9.02
C ALA A 92 -10.53 11.56 -9.09
N ALA A 93 -10.11 10.75 -8.13
CA ALA A 93 -10.51 9.34 -8.05
C ALA A 93 -12.04 9.19 -7.98
N LYS A 94 -12.72 9.99 -7.17
CA LYS A 94 -14.19 10.01 -7.09
C LYS A 94 -14.85 10.34 -8.43
N ARG A 95 -14.28 11.27 -9.19
CA ARG A 95 -14.78 11.64 -10.53
C ARG A 95 -14.55 10.55 -11.58
N ILE A 96 -13.35 9.97 -11.61
CA ILE A 96 -12.95 9.00 -12.64
C ILE A 96 -13.63 7.65 -12.41
N PHE A 97 -13.64 7.16 -11.17
CA PHE A 97 -14.14 5.82 -10.86
C PHE A 97 -15.58 5.81 -10.35
N ASN A 98 -16.18 6.98 -10.10
CA ASN A 98 -17.52 7.12 -9.51
C ASN A 98 -17.69 6.33 -8.19
N VAL A 99 -16.60 6.21 -7.42
CA VAL A 99 -16.55 5.49 -6.14
C VAL A 99 -15.91 6.37 -5.08
N GLU A 100 -16.47 6.35 -3.88
CA GLU A 100 -15.87 7.01 -2.72
C GLU A 100 -14.76 6.15 -2.14
N MET A 101 -13.52 6.61 -2.29
CA MET A 101 -12.35 5.92 -1.77
C MET A 101 -12.01 6.42 -0.37
N THR A 102 -12.28 5.59 0.63
CA THR A 102 -12.04 5.88 2.05
C THR A 102 -10.69 5.36 2.55
N SER A 103 -10.09 4.40 1.83
CA SER A 103 -8.78 3.81 2.13
C SER A 103 -7.64 4.59 1.46
N PRO A 104 -6.44 4.65 2.06
CA PRO A 104 -5.26 5.24 1.43
C PRO A 104 -4.74 4.48 0.21
N VAL A 105 -5.11 3.20 0.08
CA VAL A 105 -4.63 2.32 -0.99
C VAL A 105 -5.80 1.59 -1.63
N ALA A 106 -5.78 1.51 -2.95
CA ALA A 106 -6.63 0.64 -3.74
C ALA A 106 -5.77 -0.22 -4.67
N PHE A 107 -6.05 -1.52 -4.70
CA PHE A 107 -5.46 -2.42 -5.68
C PHE A 107 -6.29 -2.38 -6.96
N VAL A 108 -5.63 -2.21 -8.09
CA VAL A 108 -6.27 -2.00 -9.39
C VAL A 108 -5.78 -3.02 -10.41
N GLU A 109 -6.61 -3.30 -11.41
CA GLU A 109 -6.28 -4.19 -12.52
C GLU A 109 -5.20 -3.58 -13.44
N PRO A 110 -4.48 -4.41 -14.21
CA PRO A 110 -3.53 -3.94 -15.20
C PRO A 110 -4.16 -2.97 -16.21
N GLY A 111 -3.46 -1.87 -16.49
CA GLY A 111 -3.88 -0.85 -17.45
C GLY A 111 -4.64 0.34 -16.85
N VAL A 112 -5.04 0.29 -15.58
CA VAL A 112 -5.61 1.47 -14.90
C VAL A 112 -4.55 2.58 -14.77
N VAL A 113 -3.30 2.23 -14.51
CA VAL A 113 -2.20 3.21 -14.44
C VAL A 113 -1.94 3.83 -15.82
N ASP A 114 -1.91 3.02 -16.90
CA ASP A 114 -1.79 3.51 -18.28
C ASP A 114 -2.92 4.47 -18.67
N MET A 115 -4.15 4.16 -18.27
CA MET A 115 -5.30 5.02 -18.53
C MET A 115 -5.11 6.41 -17.92
N LEU A 116 -4.60 6.49 -16.69
CA LEU A 116 -4.35 7.76 -16.01
C LEU A 116 -3.21 8.55 -16.66
N GLU A 117 -2.13 7.88 -17.07
CA GLU A 117 -1.03 8.52 -17.80
C GLU A 117 -1.53 9.16 -19.11
N LYS A 118 -2.34 8.43 -19.89
CA LYS A 118 -2.93 8.95 -21.14
C LYS A 118 -3.89 10.12 -20.92
N MET A 119 -4.64 10.12 -19.81
CA MET A 119 -5.51 11.26 -19.46
C MET A 119 -4.70 12.52 -19.18
N GLN A 120 -3.51 12.40 -18.58
CA GLN A 120 -2.62 13.53 -18.35
C GLN A 120 -2.06 14.09 -19.67
N GLU A 121 -1.67 13.22 -20.61
CA GLU A 121 -1.12 13.61 -21.91
C GLU A 121 -2.16 14.33 -22.81
N GLY A 122 -3.42 13.88 -22.76
CA GLY A 122 -4.53 14.50 -23.49
C GLY A 122 -4.92 15.89 -22.99
N GLU A 123 -4.65 16.21 -21.72
CA GLU A 123 -4.84 17.57 -21.18
C GLU A 123 -3.69 18.51 -21.56
N THR A 124 -2.47 18.02 -21.75
CA THR A 124 -1.28 18.84 -22.10
C THR A 124 -1.09 19.12 -23.59
N SER A 125 -1.87 18.49 -24.47
CA SER A 125 -1.77 18.65 -25.93
C SER A 125 -2.81 19.63 -26.52
N GLY A 126 -3.51 20.38 -25.64
CA GLY A 126 -4.54 21.35 -25.99
C GLY A 126 -4.20 22.82 -25.67
N ASP A 127 -2.92 23.17 -25.51
CA ASP A 127 -2.43 24.56 -25.39
C ASP A 127 -1.73 25.04 -26.68
#